data_AF-A0A1G1ZBB4-F1
#
_entry.id   AF-A0A1G1ZBB4-F1
#
_cell.length_a   1.000
_cell.length_b   1.000
_cell.length_c   1.000
_cell.angle_alpha   90.00
_cell.angle_beta   90.00
_cell.angle_gamma   90.00
#
_symmetry.space_group_name_H-M   'P 1'
#
loop_
_entity.id
_entity.type
_entity.pdbx_description
1 polymer ?
#
loop_
_entity_poly.entity_id
_entity_poly.type
_entity_poly.pdbx_seq_one_letter_code
_entity_poly.pdbx_strand_id
1 'polypeptide(L)'
;MGPEPWSVKVNVTGYSSREEETDDTPFITASGTLVRPGVVAANWLPFGTKVRIPSIFGDQVFTVEDRMHQRNANKMDIWFPTTEDALRFGTRTLRVEIL
;
A
#
# COMPACT_ATOMS: atom_id res chain seq x y z
N MET A 1 12.37 26.20 -4.08
CA MET A 1 11.24 25.45 -3.49
C MET A 1 10.81 24.45 -4.54
N GLY A 2 10.96 23.15 -4.29
CA GLY A 2 10.41 22.13 -5.20
C GLY A 2 8.88 22.22 -5.21
N PRO A 3 8.20 21.65 -6.21
CA PRO A 3 6.75 21.56 -6.16
C PRO A 3 6.34 20.84 -4.86
N GLU A 4 5.36 21.40 -4.15
CA GLU A 4 4.72 20.72 -3.02
C GLU A 4 4.25 19.33 -3.52
N PRO A 5 4.57 18.23 -2.81
CA PRO A 5 4.15 16.91 -3.23
C PRO A 5 2.63 16.87 -3.37
N TRP A 6 2.15 16.29 -4.47
CA TRP A 6 0.72 16.20 -4.70
C TRP A 6 0.14 15.26 -3.63
N SER A 7 -0.83 15.73 -2.86
CA SER A 7 -1.41 14.95 -1.76
C SER A 7 -2.88 14.65 -1.99
N VAL A 8 -3.28 13.42 -1.67
CA VAL A 8 -4.65 12.93 -1.82
C VAL A 8 -5.13 12.30 -0.53
N LYS A 9 -6.39 12.55 -0.19
CA LYS A 9 -7.06 11.90 0.94
C LYS A 9 -7.71 10.62 0.45
N VAL A 10 -7.21 9.47 0.91
CA VAL A 10 -7.67 8.14 0.49
C VAL A 10 -7.89 7.25 1.71
N ASN A 11 -8.79 6.27 1.57
CA ASN A 11 -8.93 5.22 2.55
C ASN A 11 -7.76 4.25 2.44
N VAL A 12 -6.99 4.17 3.51
CA VAL A 12 -5.83 3.31 3.65
C VAL A 12 -6.18 2.15 4.57
N THR A 13 -5.92 0.94 4.11
CA THR A 13 -6.12 -0.31 4.85
C THR A 13 -4.81 -1.08 4.94
N GLY A 14 -4.75 -2.04 5.86
CA GLY A 14 -3.62 -2.96 5.97
C GLY A 14 -3.99 -4.34 5.45
N TYR A 15 -3.08 -4.97 4.72
CA TYR A 15 -3.19 -6.38 4.33
C TYR A 15 -1.89 -7.12 4.65
N SER A 16 -1.96 -8.44 4.79
CA SER A 16 -0.80 -9.32 4.93
C SER A 16 -0.94 -10.45 3.93
N SER A 17 0.16 -10.89 3.34
CA SER A 17 0.19 -12.11 2.53
C SER A 17 -0.18 -13.31 3.41
N ARG A 18 -1.39 -13.84 3.24
CA ARG A 18 -1.81 -15.09 3.85
C ARG A 18 -1.63 -16.20 2.82
N GLU A 19 -0.75 -17.14 3.10
CA GLU A 19 -0.60 -18.35 2.28
C GLU A 19 -1.95 -19.10 2.17
N GLU A 20 -2.78 -19.01 3.21
CA GLU A 20 -4.10 -19.63 3.32
C GLU A 20 -5.17 -19.06 2.36
N GLU A 21 -4.92 -17.92 1.73
CA GLU A 21 -5.89 -17.22 0.86
C GLU A 21 -5.47 -17.18 -0.63
N THR A 22 -4.39 -17.85 -1.04
CA THR A 22 -3.89 -17.79 -2.43
C THR A 22 -3.29 -19.10 -2.96
N ASP A 23 -3.54 -19.37 -4.24
CA ASP A 23 -2.98 -20.48 -5.02
C ASP A 23 -1.49 -20.16 -5.38
N ASP A 24 -0.59 -21.05 -4.97
CA ASP A 24 0.83 -21.21 -5.29
C ASP A 24 1.86 -20.04 -5.18
N THR A 25 1.50 -18.75 -5.05
CA THR A 25 2.50 -17.63 -4.94
C THR A 25 2.10 -16.42 -4.07
N PRO A 26 1.80 -16.60 -2.76
CA PRO A 26 1.27 -15.55 -1.86
C PRO A 26 2.20 -14.33 -1.64
N PHE A 27 3.46 -14.43 -2.04
CA PHE A 27 4.48 -13.41 -1.81
C PHE A 27 4.89 -12.64 -3.06
N ILE A 28 4.29 -12.89 -4.23
CA ILE A 28 4.60 -12.16 -5.46
C ILE A 28 3.57 -11.06 -5.67
N THR A 29 4.02 -9.80 -5.71
CA THR A 29 3.17 -8.64 -6.01
C THR A 29 2.73 -8.65 -7.48
N ALA A 30 1.69 -7.88 -7.82
CA ALA A 30 1.27 -7.71 -9.21
C ALA A 30 2.35 -7.12 -10.16
N SER A 31 3.40 -6.49 -9.63
CA SER A 31 4.58 -6.07 -10.41
C SER A 31 5.63 -7.17 -10.60
N GLY A 32 5.42 -8.37 -10.06
CA GLY A 32 6.34 -9.51 -10.17
C GLY A 32 7.48 -9.50 -9.14
N THR A 33 7.39 -8.69 -8.09
CA THR A 33 8.41 -8.60 -7.03
C THR A 33 7.97 -9.30 -5.76
N LEU A 34 8.90 -9.65 -4.88
CA LEU A 34 8.54 -10.16 -3.56
C LEU A 34 7.94 -9.05 -2.68
N VAL A 35 6.86 -9.38 -1.98
CA VAL A 35 6.28 -8.51 -0.94
C VAL A 35 7.31 -8.21 0.15
N ARG A 36 7.33 -6.97 0.62
CA ARG A 36 8.24 -6.50 1.67
C ARG A 36 7.70 -5.24 2.33
N PRO A 37 8.20 -4.88 3.53
CA PRO A 37 7.88 -3.59 4.13
C PRO A 37 8.17 -2.45 3.15
N GLY A 38 7.22 -1.53 2.99
CA GLY A 38 7.31 -0.47 2.00
C GLY A 38 6.57 -0.74 0.67
N VAL A 39 5.93 -1.90 0.51
CA VAL A 39 5.03 -2.17 -0.62
C VAL A 39 3.62 -1.68 -0.30
N VAL A 40 2.98 -1.07 -1.30
CA VAL A 40 1.55 -0.74 -1.28
C VAL A 40 0.84 -1.27 -2.53
N ALA A 41 -0.43 -1.63 -2.35
CA ALA A 41 -1.37 -1.91 -3.41
C ALA A 41 -2.25 -0.68 -3.67
N ALA A 42 -2.34 -0.24 -4.93
CA ALA A 42 -3.24 0.84 -5.33
C ALA A 42 -3.55 0.71 -6.82
N ASN A 43 -4.82 0.76 -7.23
CA ASN A 43 -5.18 0.64 -8.66
C ASN A 43 -5.16 1.97 -9.41
N TRP A 44 -5.30 3.07 -8.68
CA TRP A 44 -5.39 4.43 -9.21
C TRP A 44 -4.02 5.10 -9.40
N LEU A 45 -2.93 4.39 -9.09
CA LEU A 45 -1.56 4.83 -9.30
C LEU A 45 -0.78 3.86 -10.21
N PRO A 46 0.10 4.35 -11.09
CA PRO A 46 1.03 3.50 -11.83
C PRO A 46 1.91 2.64 -10.90
N PHE A 47 2.42 1.51 -11.42
CA PHE A 47 3.45 0.78 -10.69
C PHE A 47 4.72 1.62 -10.59
N GLY A 48 5.47 1.46 -9.49
CA GLY A 48 6.69 2.21 -9.21
C GLY A 48 6.46 3.62 -8.64
N THR A 49 5.21 4.10 -8.58
CA THR A 49 4.90 5.37 -7.93
C THR A 49 5.33 5.31 -6.46
N LYS A 50 6.06 6.34 -6.03
CA LYS A 50 6.51 6.48 -4.65
C LYS A 50 5.53 7.35 -3.87
N VAL A 51 5.19 6.91 -2.68
CA VAL A 51 4.26 7.63 -1.80
C VAL A 51 4.77 7.70 -0.37
N ARG A 52 4.30 8.68 0.39
CA ARG A 52 4.52 8.81 1.83
C ARG A 52 3.20 9.02 2.56
N ILE A 53 3.18 8.63 3.83
CA ILE A 53 2.04 8.85 4.72
C ILE A 53 2.60 9.43 6.04
N PRO A 54 2.96 10.72 6.06
CA PRO A 54 3.74 11.28 7.15
C PRO A 54 3.06 11.22 8.52
N SER A 55 1.73 11.29 8.54
CA SER A 55 0.94 11.25 9.78
C SER A 55 1.06 9.94 10.55
N ILE A 56 1.44 8.84 9.91
CA ILE A 56 1.58 7.53 10.54
C ILE A 56 3.00 6.98 10.43
N PHE A 57 3.66 7.16 9.29
CA PHE A 57 4.95 6.53 9.00
C PHE A 57 6.10 7.53 8.83
N GLY A 58 5.88 8.83 9.13
CA GLY A 58 6.90 9.86 9.00
C GLY A 58 7.49 9.92 7.59
N ASP A 59 8.81 9.86 7.48
CA ASP A 59 9.53 9.97 6.21
C ASP A 59 9.60 8.66 5.39
N GLN A 60 8.99 7.58 5.89
CA GLN A 60 9.01 6.29 5.20
C GLN A 60 8.35 6.40 3.82
N VAL A 61 9.09 5.94 2.81
CA VAL A 61 8.63 5.87 1.42
C VAL A 61 8.10 4.49 1.12
N PHE A 62 6.92 4.45 0.53
CA PHE A 62 6.29 3.26 0.00
C PHE A 62 6.31 3.28 -1.52
N THR A 63 6.29 2.11 -2.15
CA THR A 63 6.26 1.96 -3.61
C THR A 63 5.04 1.15 -4.01
N VAL A 64 4.30 1.65 -5.02
CA VAL A 64 3.16 0.94 -5.60
C VAL A 64 3.68 -0.22 -6.43
N GLU A 65 3.60 -1.43 -5.89
CA GLU A 65 4.07 -2.66 -6.52
C GLU A 65 2.96 -3.70 -6.66
N ASP A 66 1.81 -3.47 -6.01
CA ASP A 66 0.73 -4.44 -5.99
C ASP A 66 -0.60 -3.83 -6.43
N ARG A 67 -1.58 -4.70 -6.69
CA ARG A 67 -2.92 -4.32 -7.15
C ARG A 67 -3.98 -4.90 -6.23
N MET A 68 -5.11 -4.19 -6.19
CA MET A 68 -6.27 -4.57 -5.42
C MET A 68 -7.35 -5.14 -6.34
N HIS A 69 -8.24 -5.96 -5.79
CA HIS A 69 -9.46 -6.35 -6.51
C HIS A 69 -10.23 -5.10 -6.98
N GLN A 70 -10.83 -5.14 -8.18
CA GLN A 70 -11.47 -3.98 -8.83
C GLN A 70 -12.49 -3.24 -7.96
N ARG A 71 -13.23 -3.98 -7.12
CA ARG A 71 -14.18 -3.44 -6.13
C ARG A 71 -13.57 -2.47 -5.09
N ASN A 72 -12.25 -2.53 -4.90
CA ASN A 72 -11.49 -1.70 -3.96
C ASN A 72 -10.58 -0.70 -4.69
N ALA A 73 -10.82 -0.42 -5.98
CA ALA A 73 -9.93 0.40 -6.80
C ALA A 73 -9.75 1.85 -6.32
N ASN A 74 -10.58 2.33 -5.38
CA ASN A 74 -10.52 3.66 -4.79
C ASN A 74 -9.77 3.72 -3.44
N LYS A 75 -9.11 2.64 -3.03
CA LYS A 75 -8.37 2.55 -1.76
C LYS A 75 -6.87 2.37 -2.01
N MET A 76 -6.11 2.40 -0.92
CA MET A 76 -4.71 2.00 -0.88
C MET A 76 -4.52 0.98 0.24
N ASP A 77 -3.81 -0.11 -0.04
CA ASP A 77 -3.51 -1.17 0.92
C ASP A 77 -2.02 -1.19 1.22
N ILE A 78 -1.66 -1.06 2.50
CA ILE A 78 -0.27 -1.18 2.95
C ILE A 78 0.00 -2.63 3.30
N TRP A 79 1.07 -3.18 2.77
CA TRP A 79 1.49 -4.53 3.12
C TRP A 79 2.14 -4.55 4.50
N PHE A 80 1.72 -5.51 5.32
CA PHE A 80 2.27 -5.81 6.64
C PHE A 80 2.79 -7.25 6.70
N PRO A 81 3.86 -7.51 7.48
CA PRO A 81 4.43 -8.84 7.61
C PRO A 81 3.52 -9.82 8.35
N THR A 82 2.62 -9.33 9.20
CA THR A 82 1.67 -10.17 9.94
C THR A 82 0.24 -9.66 9.80
N THR A 83 -0.72 -10.58 9.83
CA THR A 83 -2.14 -10.25 9.91
C THR A 83 -2.46 -9.41 11.14
N GLU A 84 -1.80 -9.67 12.26
CA GLU A 84 -2.05 -8.93 13.50
C GLU A 84 -1.69 -7.46 13.33
N ASP A 85 -0.56 -7.15 12.70
CA ASP A 85 -0.16 -5.77 12.40
C ASP A 85 -1.14 -5.08 11.44
N ALA A 86 -1.60 -5.79 10.41
CA ALA A 86 -2.63 -5.29 9.49
C ALA A 86 -3.95 -4.97 10.22
N LEU A 87 -4.38 -5.83 11.13
CA LEU A 87 -5.59 -5.63 11.94
C LEU A 87 -5.42 -4.48 12.93
N ARG A 88 -4.26 -4.35 13.57
CA ARG A 88 -3.93 -3.25 14.48
C ARG A 88 -3.89 -1.90 13.76
N PHE A 89 -3.41 -1.87 12.52
CA PHE A 89 -3.45 -0.67 11.68
C PHE A 89 -4.89 -0.25 11.39
N GLY A 90 -5.72 -1.23 10.99
CA GLY A 90 -7.15 -1.05 10.73
C GLY A 90 -7.44 -0.26 9.43
N THR A 91 -8.63 0.33 9.34
CA THR A 91 -9.01 1.21 8.22
C THR A 91 -8.93 2.67 8.65
N ARG A 92 -8.19 3.50 7.91
CA ARG A 92 -8.04 4.92 8.23
C ARG A 92 -8.08 5.78 6.96
N THR A 93 -8.75 6.91 7.01
CA THR A 93 -8.67 7.89 5.92
C THR A 93 -7.47 8.80 6.15
N LEU A 94 -6.42 8.63 5.35
CA LEU A 94 -5.14 9.32 5.54
C LEU A 94 -4.82 10.21 4.34
N ARG A 95 -3.96 11.21 4.56
CA ARG A 95 -3.34 11.98 3.49
C ARG A 95 -2.12 11.21 3.01
N VAL A 96 -2.11 10.87 1.72
CA VAL A 96 -1.01 10.23 1.02
C VAL A 96 -0.35 11.29 0.15
N GLU A 97 0.96 11.44 0.30
CA GLU A 97 1.80 12.31 -0.53
C GLU A 97 2.41 11.48 -1.65
N ILE A 98 2.28 11.95 -2.89
CA ILE A 98 2.84 11.31 -4.08
C ILE A 98 4.10 12.08 -4.48
N LEU A 99 5.20 11.34 -4.65
CA LEU A 99 6.53 11.87 -4.93
C LEU A 99 6.87 11.86 -6.42
#